data_AF-A0A813HLD3-F1
#
_entry.id   AF-A0A813HLD3-F1
#
_cell.length_a   1.000
_cell.length_b   1.000
_cell.length_c   1.000
_cell.angle_alpha   90.00
_cell.angle_beta   90.00
_cell.angle_gamma   90.00
#
_symmetry.space_group_name_H-M   'P 1'
#
loop_
_entity.id
_entity.type
_entity.pdbx_description
1 polymer ?
#
loop_
_entity_poly.entity_id
_entity_poly.type
_entity_poly.pdbx_seq_one_letter_code
_entity_poly.pdbx_strand_id
1 'polypeptide(L)'
;SIPFNSVAVHGTSGGRKVYKLFSQEVPPERLLNEMFVNVSNEMKQFVWHAYPILSPRPSADWPPFTLHPASSGDQFQRGGVYYANAMETPVSCMETEAIAAKNVALLVLRDLKRRGAAEAVFV
;
A
#
# COMPACT_ATOMS: atom_id res chain seq x y z
N SER A 1 13.60 7.72 -21.73
CA SER A 1 12.77 7.15 -20.65
C SER A 1 11.67 6.31 -21.28
N ILE A 2 11.27 5.20 -20.68
CA ILE A 2 10.14 4.39 -21.17
C ILE A 2 8.85 5.11 -20.73
N PRO A 3 7.87 5.36 -21.62
CA PRO A 3 6.67 6.16 -21.31
C PRO A 3 5.61 5.42 -20.46
N PHE A 4 5.94 4.24 -19.95
CA PHE A 4 5.08 3.41 -19.13
C PHE A 4 5.91 2.64 -18.10
N ASN A 5 5.29 2.21 -17.00
CA ASN A 5 5.92 1.52 -15.89
C ASN A 5 5.99 0.01 -16.11
N SER A 6 4.91 -0.59 -16.61
CA SER A 6 4.85 -2.03 -16.86
C SER A 6 3.81 -2.40 -17.91
N VAL A 7 4.08 -3.48 -18.64
CA VAL A 7 3.15 -4.09 -19.60
C VAL A 7 3.17 -5.60 -19.41
N ALA A 8 2.00 -6.23 -19.34
CA ALA A 8 1.87 -7.67 -19.19
C ALA A 8 0.65 -8.20 -19.94
N VAL A 9 0.72 -9.47 -20.36
CA VAL A 9 -0.46 -10.19 -20.88
C VAL A 9 -1.39 -10.47 -19.72
N HIS A 10 -2.62 -9.96 -19.79
CA HIS A 10 -3.66 -10.18 -18.79
C HIS A 10 -4.47 -11.45 -19.08
N GLY A 11 -4.69 -11.77 -20.36
CA GLY A 11 -5.46 -12.94 -20.78
C GLY A 11 -5.77 -12.95 -22.26
N THR A 12 -6.82 -13.66 -22.63
CA THR A 12 -7.35 -13.68 -24.00
C THR A 12 -8.85 -13.42 -24.01
N SER A 13 -9.32 -12.71 -25.03
CA SER A 13 -10.74 -12.43 -25.27
C SER A 13 -10.99 -12.38 -26.77
N GLY A 14 -12.03 -13.07 -27.26
CA GLY A 14 -12.35 -13.11 -28.69
C GLY A 14 -11.19 -13.57 -29.58
N GLY A 15 -10.33 -14.48 -29.08
CA GLY A 15 -9.14 -14.95 -29.79
C GLY A 15 -7.96 -13.96 -29.84
N ARG A 16 -8.07 -12.81 -29.17
CA ARG A 16 -7.03 -11.77 -29.08
C ARG A 16 -6.39 -11.76 -27.70
N LYS A 17 -5.13 -11.34 -27.61
CA LYS A 17 -4.45 -11.11 -26.33
C LYS A 17 -4.91 -9.78 -25.72
N VAL A 18 -5.26 -9.81 -24.44
CA VAL A 18 -5.56 -8.62 -23.64
C VAL A 18 -4.32 -8.26 -22.85
N TYR A 19 -3.93 -6.99 -22.90
CA TYR A 19 -2.75 -6.48 -22.20
C TYR A 19 -3.17 -5.54 -21.07
N LYS A 20 -2.44 -5.60 -19.96
CA LYS A 20 -2.51 -4.63 -18.87
C LYS A 20 -1.29 -3.74 -18.96
N LEU A 21 -1.52 -2.43 -19.00
CA LEU A 21 -0.49 -1.40 -19.11
C LEU A 21 -0.65 -0.43 -17.93
N PHE A 22 0.46 -0.13 -17.25
CA PHE A 22 0.52 0.89 -16.22
C PHE A 22 1.43 2.02 -16.68
N SER A 23 0.96 3.25 -16.56
CA SER A 23 1.69 4.46 -16.93
C SER A 23 1.28 5.62 -16.00
N GLN A 24 2.17 6.59 -15.84
CA GLN A 24 1.89 7.81 -15.07
C GLN A 24 0.95 8.77 -15.81
N GLU A 25 1.05 8.80 -17.13
CA GLU A 25 0.19 9.59 -18.01
C GLU A 25 -0.59 8.68 -18.95
N VAL A 26 -1.67 9.21 -19.55
CA VAL A 26 -2.43 8.47 -20.55
C VAL A 26 -1.53 8.21 -21.76
N PRO A 27 -1.29 6.93 -22.15
CA PRO A 27 -0.48 6.62 -23.31
C PRO A 27 -1.08 7.23 -24.59
N PRO A 28 -0.31 7.98 -25.39
CA PRO A 28 -0.82 8.51 -26.64
C PRO A 28 -1.09 7.37 -27.62
N GLU A 29 -2.09 7.53 -28.48
CA GLU A 29 -2.50 6.50 -29.46
C GLU A 29 -1.32 6.03 -30.34
N ARG A 30 -0.44 6.95 -30.73
CA ARG A 30 0.78 6.65 -31.48
C ARG A 30 1.63 5.57 -30.81
N LEU A 31 1.84 5.69 -29.49
CA LEU A 31 2.65 4.75 -28.72
C LEU A 31 1.98 3.37 -28.71
N LEU A 32 0.66 3.31 -28.56
CA LEU A 32 -0.08 2.04 -28.58
C LEU A 32 0.03 1.36 -29.96
N ASN A 33 -0.06 2.13 -31.04
CA ASN A 33 0.09 1.63 -32.40
C ASN A 33 1.52 1.16 -32.72
N GLU A 34 2.53 1.72 -32.05
CA GLU A 34 3.92 1.25 -32.14
C GLU A 34 4.16 -0.01 -31.30
N MET A 35 3.48 -0.15 -30.16
CA MET A 35 3.60 -1.31 -29.26
C MET A 35 2.85 -2.55 -29.76
N PHE A 36 1.75 -2.39 -30.51
CA PHE A 36 0.86 -3.47 -30.90
C PHE A 36 0.56 -3.47 -32.40
N VAL A 37 0.73 -4.63 -33.05
CA VAL A 37 0.54 -4.81 -34.50
C VAL A 37 -0.93 -4.64 -34.95
N ASN A 38 -1.89 -4.79 -34.05
CA ASN A 38 -3.32 -4.65 -34.32
C ASN A 38 -4.03 -4.27 -33.00
N VAL A 39 -3.97 -3.00 -32.60
CA VAL A 39 -4.62 -2.55 -31.37
C VAL A 39 -6.15 -2.55 -31.56
N SER A 40 -6.89 -3.02 -30.56
CA SER A 40 -8.35 -2.92 -30.57
C SER A 40 -8.78 -1.53 -30.09
N ASN A 41 -9.93 -1.04 -30.53
CA ASN A 41 -10.57 0.15 -29.96
C ASN A 41 -11.19 -0.13 -28.57
N GLU A 42 -11.26 -1.39 -28.16
CA GLU A 42 -11.73 -1.79 -26.84
C GLU A 42 -10.63 -1.54 -25.79
N MET A 43 -10.69 -0.38 -25.14
CA MET A 43 -9.82 -0.03 -24.02
C MET A 43 -10.65 0.29 -22.78
N LYS A 44 -10.24 -0.26 -21.63
CA LYS A 44 -10.73 0.15 -20.31
C LYS A 44 -9.61 0.83 -19.55
N GLN A 45 -9.79 2.12 -19.28
CA GLN A 45 -8.85 2.93 -18.52
C GLN A 45 -9.34 3.10 -17.07
N PHE A 46 -8.41 2.98 -16.14
CA PHE A 46 -8.64 3.30 -14.73
C PHE A 46 -7.64 4.39 -14.33
N VAL A 47 -8.15 5.54 -13.86
CA VAL A 47 -7.32 6.63 -13.35
C VAL A 47 -7.18 6.47 -11.84
N TRP A 48 -5.95 6.29 -11.38
CA TRP A 48 -5.63 6.12 -9.96
C TRP A 48 -5.13 7.45 -9.41
N HIS A 49 -5.98 8.20 -8.72
CA HIS A 49 -5.63 9.51 -8.16
C HIS A 49 -4.62 9.44 -7.01
N ALA A 50 -4.59 8.33 -6.28
CA ALA A 50 -3.74 8.13 -5.10
C ALA A 50 -2.84 6.90 -5.27
N TYR A 51 -2.11 6.81 -6.40
CA TYR A 51 -1.10 5.77 -6.56
C TYR A 51 0.17 6.14 -5.77
N PRO A 52 0.65 5.28 -4.86
CA PRO A 52 1.80 5.60 -4.02
C PRO A 52 3.08 5.69 -4.87
N ILE A 53 3.80 6.79 -4.73
CA ILE A 53 5.14 6.95 -5.30
C ILE A 53 6.14 6.62 -4.20
N LEU A 54 6.68 5.41 -4.26
CA LEU A 54 7.64 4.93 -3.29
C LEU A 54 9.05 5.32 -3.72
N SER A 55 9.78 5.94 -2.80
CA SER A 55 11.19 6.26 -3.05
C SER A 55 12.02 4.98 -2.97
N PRO A 56 12.84 4.65 -3.97
CA PRO A 56 13.69 3.46 -3.96
C PRO A 56 14.80 3.53 -2.90
N ARG A 57 15.00 4.71 -2.31
CA ARG A 57 15.86 4.90 -1.14
C ARG A 57 14.97 4.80 0.09
N PRO A 58 15.16 3.78 0.94
CA PRO A 58 14.65 3.87 2.30
C PRO A 58 15.20 5.18 2.89
N SER A 59 14.37 5.97 3.57
CA SER A 59 14.91 6.65 4.75
C SER A 59 15.66 5.59 5.55
N ALA A 60 16.81 5.92 6.13
CA ALA A 60 17.65 4.93 6.84
C ALA A 60 16.84 4.04 7.81
N ASP A 61 15.68 4.52 8.25
CA ASP A 61 14.73 3.84 9.11
C ASP A 61 13.41 3.48 8.41
N TRP A 62 12.92 2.29 8.69
CA TRP A 62 11.56 1.85 8.38
C TRP A 62 10.55 2.68 9.20
N PRO A 63 9.37 3.01 8.66
CA PRO A 63 8.38 3.74 9.45
C PRO A 63 7.94 2.89 10.65
N PRO A 64 7.80 3.49 11.85
CA PRO A 64 7.43 2.75 13.04
C PRO A 64 5.96 2.32 12.98
N PHE A 65 5.67 1.12 13.50
CA PHE A 65 4.29 0.63 13.66
C PHE A 65 3.47 1.44 14.68
N THR A 66 4.13 2.07 15.65
CA THR A 66 3.49 2.91 16.66
C THR A 66 3.84 4.37 16.40
N LEU A 67 2.84 5.18 16.05
CA LEU A 67 3.02 6.62 15.85
C LEU A 67 2.88 7.40 17.15
N HIS A 68 1.95 6.97 18.01
CA HIS A 68 1.75 7.56 19.33
C HIS A 68 1.42 6.45 20.33
N PRO A 69 2.38 6.07 21.21
CA PRO A 69 2.16 5.03 22.21
C PRO A 69 1.00 5.39 23.13
N ALA A 70 0.35 4.36 23.66
CA ALA A 70 -0.55 4.50 24.79
C ALA A 70 0.29 4.77 26.06
N SER A 71 0.45 6.04 26.45
CA SER A 71 1.09 6.39 27.72
C SER A 71 0.19 6.01 28.90
N SER A 72 0.75 5.31 29.89
CA SER A 72 0.06 4.91 31.13
C SER A 72 0.01 6.02 32.19
N GLY A 73 0.47 7.24 31.86
CA GLY A 73 0.49 8.39 32.77
C GLY A 73 -0.15 9.65 32.20
N ASP A 74 -0.71 9.60 30.98
CA ASP A 74 -1.46 10.74 30.47
C ASP A 74 -2.84 10.78 31.13
N GLN A 75 -3.12 11.86 31.82
CA GLN A 75 -4.37 12.13 32.53
C GLN A 75 -5.59 12.08 31.60
N PHE A 76 -5.38 12.20 30.28
CA PHE A 76 -6.40 12.10 29.24
C PHE A 76 -6.40 10.76 28.47
N GLN A 77 -5.60 9.75 28.87
CA GLN A 77 -5.44 8.47 28.15
C GLN A 77 -5.15 8.63 26.63
N ARG A 78 -4.43 9.69 26.21
CA ARG A 78 -4.20 9.92 24.77
C ARG A 78 -3.15 8.95 24.24
N GLY A 79 -3.39 8.44 23.03
CA GLY A 79 -2.49 7.55 22.30
C GLY A 79 -3.13 6.24 21.87
N GLY A 80 -2.29 5.32 21.36
CA GLY A 80 -2.75 4.14 20.63
C GLY A 80 -2.95 4.41 19.13
N VAL A 81 -2.14 5.31 18.56
CA VAL A 81 -2.14 5.55 17.11
C VAL A 81 -1.09 4.63 16.50
N TYR A 82 -1.53 3.72 15.64
CA TYR A 82 -0.69 2.75 14.96
C TYR A 82 -0.75 2.96 13.45
N TYR A 83 0.34 2.67 12.77
CA TYR A 83 0.45 2.78 11.32
C TYR A 83 0.39 1.39 10.68
N ALA A 84 -0.76 1.08 10.07
CA ALA A 84 -0.98 -0.21 9.42
C ALA A 84 -0.06 -0.41 8.20
N ASN A 85 0.26 0.66 7.47
CA ASN A 85 1.07 0.62 6.25
C ASN A 85 2.57 0.84 6.54
N ALA A 86 3.04 0.48 7.73
CA ALA A 86 4.45 0.60 8.11
C ALA A 86 5.40 -0.25 7.22
N MET A 87 4.86 -1.21 6.48
CA MET A 87 5.61 -2.08 5.57
C MET A 87 5.54 -1.64 4.10
N GLU A 88 4.65 -0.69 3.76
CA GLU A 88 4.35 -0.30 2.38
C GLU A 88 5.58 0.25 1.64
N THR A 89 6.37 1.11 2.29
CA THR A 89 7.55 1.73 1.68
C THR A 89 8.62 0.72 1.23
N PRO A 90 9.06 -0.23 2.07
CA PRO A 90 10.05 -1.24 1.67
C PRO A 90 9.46 -2.37 0.83
N VAL A 91 8.20 -2.76 1.05
CA VAL A 91 7.54 -3.85 0.33
C VAL A 91 6.05 -3.54 0.15
N SER A 92 5.69 -3.00 -1.01
CA SER A 92 4.31 -2.67 -1.38
C SER A 92 3.62 -3.85 -2.06
N CYS A 93 3.28 -4.84 -1.24
CA CYS A 93 2.54 -6.02 -1.66
C CYS A 93 1.38 -6.29 -0.68
N MET A 94 0.31 -6.92 -1.16
CA MET A 94 -0.86 -7.22 -0.33
C MET A 94 -0.49 -8.11 0.87
N GLU A 95 0.47 -9.01 0.68
CA GLU A 95 0.95 -9.95 1.68
C GLU A 95 1.65 -9.25 2.85
N THR A 96 2.45 -8.22 2.57
CA THR A 96 3.17 -7.47 3.60
C THR A 96 2.25 -6.54 4.38
N GLU A 97 1.24 -5.97 3.72
CA GLU A 97 0.19 -5.20 4.40
C GLU A 97 -0.67 -6.07 5.33
N ALA A 98 -0.95 -7.32 4.96
CA ALA A 98 -1.63 -8.27 5.85
C ALA A 98 -0.80 -8.60 7.10
N ILE A 99 0.50 -8.79 6.94
CA ILE A 99 1.44 -8.98 8.06
C ILE A 99 1.48 -7.73 8.94
N ALA A 100 1.55 -6.55 8.33
CA ALA A 100 1.60 -5.28 9.03
C ALA A 100 0.34 -5.05 9.89
N ALA A 101 -0.85 -5.33 9.34
CA ALA A 101 -2.11 -5.26 10.06
C ALA A 101 -2.15 -6.21 11.27
N LYS A 102 -1.64 -7.45 11.12
CA LYS A 102 -1.52 -8.40 12.24
C LYS A 102 -0.62 -7.86 13.35
N ASN A 103 0.52 -7.25 13.00
CA ASN A 103 1.42 -6.65 13.98
C ASN A 103 0.75 -5.51 14.75
N VAL A 104 0.01 -4.63 14.05
CA VAL A 104 -0.79 -3.59 14.69
C VAL A 104 -1.82 -4.18 15.65
N ALA A 105 -2.57 -5.22 15.25
CA ALA A 105 -3.55 -5.87 16.13
C ALA A 105 -2.91 -6.45 17.42
N LEU A 106 -1.72 -7.05 17.31
CA LEU A 106 -0.98 -7.55 18.46
C LEU A 106 -0.49 -6.42 19.38
N LEU A 107 -0.07 -5.28 18.82
CA LEU A 107 0.31 -4.09 19.59
C LEU A 107 -0.89 -3.49 20.33
N VAL A 108 -2.03 -3.36 19.67
CA VAL A 108 -3.29 -2.91 20.28
C VAL A 108 -3.66 -3.82 21.46
N LEU A 109 -3.66 -5.13 21.25
CA LEU A 109 -3.98 -6.09 22.31
C LEU A 109 -3.02 -5.98 23.50
N ARG A 110 -1.73 -5.81 23.24
CA ARG A 110 -0.71 -5.63 24.27
C ARG A 110 -0.97 -4.36 25.08
N ASP A 111 -1.31 -3.25 24.43
CA ASP A 111 -1.56 -1.99 25.10
C ASP A 111 -2.88 -2.01 25.89
N LEU A 112 -3.94 -2.66 25.38
CA LEU A 112 -5.17 -2.90 26.13
C LEU A 112 -4.92 -3.71 27.40
N LYS A 113 -4.15 -4.79 27.32
CA LYS A 113 -3.78 -5.60 28.51
C LYS A 113 -3.00 -4.78 29.53
N ARG A 114 -2.09 -3.91 29.09
CA ARG A 114 -1.32 -3.02 29.98
C ARG A 114 -2.21 -2.02 30.69
N ARG A 115 -3.19 -1.44 29.99
CA ARG A 115 -4.17 -0.53 30.59
C ARG A 115 -5.03 -1.23 31.64
N GLY A 116 -5.58 -2.41 31.31
CA GLY A 116 -6.36 -3.19 32.28
C GLY A 116 -5.54 -3.69 33.49
N ALA A 117 -4.27 -4.05 33.29
CA ALA A 117 -3.37 -4.39 34.39
C ALA A 117 -3.01 -3.18 35.25
N ALA A 118 -2.85 -1.99 34.66
CA ALA A 118 -2.59 -0.76 35.41
C ALA A 118 -3.80 -0.39 36.28
N GLU A 119 -5.03 -0.49 35.77
CA GLU A 119 -6.24 -0.24 36.57
C GLU A 119 -6.36 -1.20 37.77
N ALA A 120 -6.01 -2.47 37.61
CA ALA A 120 -6.07 -3.47 38.69
C ALA A 120 -5.04 -3.29 39.82
N VAL A 121 -3.96 -2.53 39.59
CA VAL A 121 -2.91 -2.28 40.60
C VAL A 121 -3.26 -1.12 41.55
N PHE A 122 -4.26 -0.29 41.18
CA PHE A 122 -4.72 0.84 41.99
C PHE A 122 -6.05 0.56 42.75
N VAL A 123 -6.48 -0.71 42.83
CA VAL A 123 -7.68 -1.15 43.59
C VAL A 123 -7.26 -1.92 44.84
#